data_AF-D3BTB5-F1
#
_entry.id   AF-D3BTB5-F1
#
_cell.length_a   1.000
_cell.length_b   1.000
_cell.length_c   1.000
_cell.angle_alpha   90.00
_cell.angle_beta   90.00
_cell.angle_gamma   90.00
#
_symmetry.space_group_name_H-M   'P 1'
#
loop_
_entity.id
_entity.type
_entity.pdbx_description
1 polymer ?
#
loop_
_entity_poly.entity_id
_entity_poly.type
_entity_poly.pdbx_seq_one_letter_code
_entity_poly.pdbx_strand_id
1 'polypeptide(L)'
;MLIWLNENHPSIGCTNLAMVHAFNGGHFETMKWLRENRTEISSLKRLQFINLQHGKPEVVEWVKENFQIDRNEILQKDFSIIFNSGSLKEIKWFHDNNIQGVFNDRSLKHSVEGTQLQVVKWLYENRSECRCTIEIFETAIRIGHMEIIEYLLEKHPEFANELTVPDDYLQYYYSNDDDEMIEFLLDKINFPLDVLKEYQKFINSNGYSNVSTKLLDDHIRKREESI
;
A
#
# COMPACT_ATOMS: atom_id res chain seq x y z
N MET A 1 -2.00 39.82 21.36
CA MET A 1 -0.92 40.24 20.43
C MET A 1 -1.42 40.37 18.99
N LEU A 2 -2.08 39.35 18.42
CA LEU A 2 -2.62 39.40 17.04
C LEU A 2 -3.61 40.55 16.79
N ILE A 3 -4.61 40.71 17.66
CA ILE A 3 -5.59 41.81 17.57
C ILE A 3 -4.89 43.18 17.62
N TRP A 4 -4.00 43.37 18.59
CA TRP A 4 -3.23 44.61 18.74
C TRP A 4 -2.38 44.95 17.50
N LEU A 5 -1.71 43.96 16.91
CA LEU A 5 -0.91 44.15 15.68
C LEU A 5 -1.79 44.60 14.51
N ASN A 6 -2.98 44.04 14.38
CA ASN A 6 -3.93 44.42 13.33
C ASN A 6 -4.49 45.82 13.51
N GLU A 7 -4.76 46.23 14.76
CA GLU A 7 -5.27 47.57 15.08
C GLU A 7 -4.20 48.67 14.92
N ASN A 8 -2.94 48.38 15.26
CA ASN A 8 -1.88 49.40 15.32
C ASN A 8 -0.96 49.38 14.08
N HIS A 9 -0.91 48.28 13.34
CA HIS A 9 -0.06 48.10 12.17
C HIS A 9 -0.77 47.30 11.05
N PRO A 10 -1.91 47.78 10.50
CA PRO A 10 -2.75 47.02 9.58
C PRO A 10 -2.06 46.65 8.26
N SER A 11 -1.05 47.42 7.83
CA SER A 11 -0.27 47.16 6.62
C SER A 11 0.67 45.96 6.74
N ILE A 12 0.94 45.47 7.96
CA ILE A 12 1.75 44.27 8.17
C ILE A 12 0.87 43.06 7.82
N GLY A 13 1.18 42.39 6.72
CA GLY A 13 0.52 41.18 6.21
C GLY A 13 0.68 39.97 7.12
N CYS A 14 -0.29 39.05 7.08
CA CYS A 14 -0.14 37.69 7.61
C CYS A 14 0.25 36.73 6.48
N THR A 15 1.18 35.82 6.74
CA THR A 15 1.50 34.74 5.79
C THR A 15 0.66 33.50 6.08
N ASN A 16 0.57 32.57 5.12
CA ASN A 16 -0.09 31.27 5.32
C ASN A 16 0.50 30.48 6.51
N LEU A 17 1.74 30.77 6.94
CA LEU A 17 2.34 30.16 8.13
C LEU A 17 1.59 30.51 9.41
N ALA A 18 1.04 31.73 9.53
CA ALA A 18 0.28 32.13 10.71
C ALA A 18 -0.93 31.20 10.93
N MET A 19 -1.65 30.86 9.85
CA MET A 19 -2.76 29.91 9.90
C MET A 19 -2.28 28.48 10.22
N VAL A 20 -1.20 28.03 9.57
CA VAL A 20 -0.64 26.68 9.81
C VAL A 20 -0.16 26.51 11.26
N HIS A 21 0.49 27.52 11.83
CA HIS A 21 0.90 27.50 13.24
C HIS A 21 -0.29 27.56 14.19
N ALA A 22 -1.32 28.36 13.90
CA ALA A 22 -2.56 28.37 14.68
C ALA A 22 -3.24 27.00 14.66
N PHE A 23 -3.31 26.35 13.50
CA PHE A 23 -3.85 25.00 13.35
C PHE A 23 -3.03 23.97 14.16
N ASN A 24 -1.71 23.97 14.02
CA ASN A 24 -0.82 23.03 14.72
C ASN A 24 -0.80 23.23 16.24
N GLY A 25 -1.01 24.46 16.70
CA GLY A 25 -1.18 24.80 18.11
C GLY A 25 -2.58 24.53 18.66
N GLY A 26 -3.53 24.09 17.82
CA GLY A 26 -4.92 23.89 18.22
C GLY A 26 -5.67 25.18 18.56
N HIS A 27 -5.20 26.33 18.06
CA HIS A 27 -5.75 27.66 18.34
C HIS A 27 -6.91 27.99 17.40
N PHE A 28 -8.04 27.29 17.51
CA PHE A 28 -9.14 27.39 16.56
C PHE A 28 -9.76 28.80 16.48
N GLU A 29 -9.95 29.49 17.61
CA GLU A 29 -10.46 30.87 17.61
C GLU A 29 -9.50 31.84 16.91
N THR A 30 -8.19 31.60 17.02
CA THR A 30 -7.18 32.35 16.26
C THR A 30 -7.32 32.09 14.76
N MET A 31 -7.66 30.86 14.36
CA MET A 31 -7.89 30.53 12.94
C MET A 31 -9.11 31.27 12.38
N LYS A 32 -10.24 31.25 13.10
CA LYS A 32 -11.46 31.99 12.72
C LYS A 32 -11.17 33.48 12.57
N TRP A 33 -10.52 34.07 13.57
CA TRP A 33 -10.16 35.47 13.55
C TRP A 33 -9.26 35.83 12.36
N LEU A 34 -8.22 35.02 12.10
CA LEU A 34 -7.33 35.22 10.94
C LEU A 34 -8.10 35.15 9.62
N ARG A 35 -9.06 34.24 9.48
CA ARG A 35 -9.86 34.10 8.25
C ARG A 35 -10.80 35.29 8.03
N GLU A 36 -11.46 35.75 9.08
CA GLU A 36 -12.43 36.86 9.00
C GLU A 36 -11.76 38.21 8.76
N ASN A 37 -10.55 38.41 9.31
CA ASN A 37 -9.90 39.72 9.34
C ASN A 37 -8.75 39.88 8.34
N ARG A 38 -8.17 38.77 7.83
CA ARG A 38 -6.98 38.79 6.96
C ARG A 38 -7.24 38.05 5.64
N THR A 39 -7.70 38.79 4.64
CA THR A 39 -8.09 38.24 3.32
C THR A 39 -6.92 37.74 2.48
N GLU A 40 -5.68 38.14 2.80
CA GLU A 40 -4.48 37.68 2.11
C GLU A 40 -4.19 36.19 2.30
N ILE A 41 -4.71 35.56 3.36
CA ILE A 41 -4.64 34.11 3.60
C ILE A 41 -5.74 33.43 2.77
N SER A 42 -5.51 33.37 1.47
CA SER A 42 -6.48 32.87 0.48
C SER A 42 -6.38 31.36 0.23
N SER A 43 -5.26 30.72 0.59
CA SER A 43 -5.03 29.28 0.38
C SER A 43 -4.17 28.66 1.48
N LEU A 44 -4.33 27.36 1.71
CA LEU A 44 -3.56 26.60 2.70
C LEU A 44 -2.65 25.56 2.04
N LYS A 45 -1.95 25.96 0.97
CA LYS A 45 -0.96 25.10 0.27
C LYS A 45 -0.01 24.40 1.26
N ARG A 46 0.58 25.18 2.18
CA ARG A 46 1.50 24.66 3.20
C ARG A 46 0.87 23.73 4.26
N LEU A 47 -0.45 23.59 4.32
CA LEU A 47 -1.08 22.67 5.26
C LEU A 47 -0.92 21.25 4.72
N GLN A 48 -0.07 20.47 5.38
CA GLN A 48 0.24 19.13 4.93
C GLN A 48 -0.85 18.15 5.37
N PHE A 49 -0.92 17.03 4.67
CA PHE A 49 -1.76 15.87 5.02
C PHE A 49 -1.70 15.52 6.51
N ILE A 50 -0.49 15.43 7.08
CA ILE A 50 -0.28 15.06 8.49
C ILE A 50 -0.96 16.05 9.45
N ASN A 51 -1.08 17.33 9.08
CA ASN A 51 -1.79 18.30 9.88
C ASN A 51 -3.30 17.95 9.91
N LEU A 52 -3.90 17.70 8.74
CA LEU A 52 -5.33 17.38 8.64
C LEU A 52 -5.69 16.03 9.28
N GLN A 53 -4.79 15.05 9.22
CA GLN A 53 -4.93 13.72 9.80
C GLN A 53 -5.09 13.71 11.33
N HIS A 54 -4.29 14.55 11.99
CA HIS A 54 -4.22 14.63 13.44
C HIS A 54 -5.04 15.80 14.01
N GLY A 55 -5.66 16.59 13.15
CA GLY A 55 -6.54 17.69 13.53
C GLY A 55 -7.85 17.20 14.17
N LYS A 56 -8.43 18.04 15.03
CA LYS A 56 -9.78 17.80 15.57
C LYS A 56 -10.80 17.83 14.41
N PRO A 57 -11.78 16.91 14.35
CA PRO A 57 -12.74 16.83 13.24
C PRO A 57 -13.42 18.16 12.91
N GLU A 58 -13.89 18.88 13.93
CA GLU A 58 -14.51 20.21 13.80
C GLU A 58 -13.59 21.23 13.10
N VAL A 59 -12.30 21.25 13.45
CA VAL A 59 -11.33 22.17 12.86
C VAL A 59 -11.02 21.78 11.42
N VAL A 60 -10.92 20.48 11.15
CA VAL A 60 -10.68 19.94 9.80
C VAL A 60 -11.85 20.26 8.86
N GLU A 61 -13.08 20.12 9.34
CA GLU A 61 -14.29 20.47 8.59
C GLU A 61 -14.33 21.97 8.29
N TRP A 62 -14.12 22.81 9.29
CA TRP A 62 -14.04 24.26 9.10
C TRP A 62 -12.94 24.67 8.10
N VAL A 63 -11.77 24.03 8.15
CA VAL A 63 -10.68 24.27 7.18
C VAL A 63 -11.11 23.93 5.76
N LYS A 64 -11.81 22.81 5.54
CA LYS A 64 -12.30 22.39 4.22
C LYS A 64 -13.35 23.34 3.64
N GLU A 65 -14.21 23.91 4.51
CA GLU A 65 -15.25 24.85 4.09
C GLU A 65 -14.68 26.24 3.76
N ASN A 66 -13.61 26.64 4.46
CA ASN A 66 -13.11 28.02 4.40
C ASN A 66 -11.90 28.20 3.49
N PHE A 67 -11.20 27.12 3.12
CA PHE A 67 -9.97 27.21 2.33
C PHE A 67 -9.96 26.22 1.17
N GLN A 68 -9.42 26.68 0.04
CA GLN A 68 -9.02 25.77 -1.02
C GLN A 68 -7.77 25.00 -0.57
N ILE A 69 -7.94 23.70 -0.34
CA ILE A 69 -6.85 22.77 -0.06
C ILE A 69 -6.26 22.33 -1.40
N ASP A 70 -4.98 22.60 -1.61
CA ASP A 70 -4.27 22.15 -2.80
C ASP A 70 -3.97 20.64 -2.67
N ARG A 71 -4.87 19.83 -3.20
CA ARG A 71 -4.76 18.36 -3.17
C ARG A 71 -3.55 17.85 -3.97
N ASN A 72 -3.00 18.66 -4.88
CA ASN A 72 -1.85 18.26 -5.69
C ASN A 72 -0.53 18.33 -4.90
N GLU A 73 -0.40 19.20 -3.89
CA GLU A 73 0.76 19.18 -2.97
C GLU A 73 0.74 17.98 -2.03
N ILE A 74 -0.46 17.49 -1.66
CA ILE A 74 -0.60 16.23 -0.91
C ILE A 74 -0.05 15.07 -1.76
N LEU A 75 -0.35 15.05 -3.06
CA LEU A 75 0.05 14.03 -4.03
C LEU A 75 1.53 14.04 -4.44
N GLN A 76 2.30 15.10 -4.14
CA GLN A 76 3.74 15.12 -4.39
C GLN A 76 4.52 14.20 -3.43
N LYS A 77 3.90 13.78 -2.33
CA LYS A 77 4.51 12.83 -1.40
C LYS A 77 4.29 11.41 -1.91
N ASP A 78 5.36 10.63 -1.85
CA ASP A 78 5.26 9.19 -2.04
C ASP A 78 4.48 8.57 -0.87
N PHE A 79 3.32 7.97 -1.18
CA PHE A 79 2.48 7.28 -0.20
C PHE A 79 2.86 5.81 -0.02
N SER A 80 3.88 5.32 -0.72
CA SER A 80 4.39 3.95 -0.59
C SER A 80 4.55 3.55 0.88
N ILE A 81 5.13 4.42 1.70
CA ILE A 81 5.36 4.19 3.14
C ILE A 81 4.05 3.90 3.88
N ILE A 82 2.96 4.60 3.57
CA ILE A 82 1.66 4.44 4.25
C ILE A 82 1.04 3.07 3.94
N PHE A 83 1.09 2.68 2.67
CA PHE A 83 0.59 1.38 2.22
C PHE A 83 1.46 0.23 2.69
N ASN A 84 2.78 0.44 2.71
CA ASN A 84 3.78 -0.54 3.17
C ASN A 84 3.74 -0.73 4.69
N SER A 85 3.51 0.32 5.47
CA SER A 85 3.43 0.25 6.94
C SER A 85 2.08 -0.23 7.47
N GLY A 86 1.07 -0.38 6.61
CA GLY A 86 -0.25 -0.85 7.03
C GLY A 86 -1.08 0.20 7.75
N SER A 87 -0.81 1.49 7.50
CA SER A 87 -1.44 2.62 8.16
C SER A 87 -2.92 2.80 7.77
N LEU A 88 -3.78 1.87 8.21
CA LEU A 88 -5.17 1.78 7.78
C LEU A 88 -5.99 3.04 8.13
N LYS A 89 -5.65 3.72 9.24
CA LYS A 89 -6.26 5.01 9.59
C LYS A 89 -5.99 6.08 8.53
N GLU A 90 -4.75 6.15 8.04
CA GLU A 90 -4.33 7.12 7.04
C GLU A 90 -4.99 6.81 5.68
N ILE A 91 -5.02 5.53 5.32
CA ILE A 91 -5.65 5.00 4.10
C ILE A 91 -7.16 5.30 4.09
N LYS A 92 -7.87 5.00 5.18
CA LYS A 92 -9.30 5.31 5.31
C LYS A 92 -9.57 6.81 5.20
N TRP A 93 -8.71 7.64 5.80
CA TRP A 93 -8.87 9.09 5.64
C TRP A 93 -8.70 9.52 4.19
N PHE A 94 -7.74 8.97 3.42
CA PHE A 94 -7.62 9.29 1.99
C PHE A 94 -8.88 8.93 1.22
N HIS A 95 -9.50 7.80 1.57
CA HIS A 95 -10.75 7.33 0.99
C HIS A 95 -11.92 8.26 1.33
N ASP A 96 -12.14 8.53 2.62
CA ASP A 96 -13.24 9.36 3.12
C ASP A 96 -13.18 10.81 2.57
N ASN A 97 -11.97 11.29 2.25
CA ASN A 97 -11.73 12.61 1.68
C ASN A 97 -11.63 12.63 0.16
N ASN A 98 -11.84 11.47 -0.48
CA ASN A 98 -11.82 11.29 -1.93
C ASN A 98 -10.56 11.85 -2.61
N ILE A 99 -9.39 11.59 -1.99
CA ILE A 99 -8.11 12.04 -2.51
C ILE A 99 -7.77 11.26 -3.78
N GLN A 100 -7.82 11.95 -4.92
CA GLN A 100 -7.59 11.38 -6.24
C GLN A 100 -6.13 10.97 -6.40
N GLY A 101 -5.86 9.90 -7.16
CA GLY A 101 -4.50 9.47 -7.50
C GLY A 101 -3.76 8.65 -6.43
N VAL A 102 -4.26 8.62 -5.19
CA VAL A 102 -3.69 7.78 -4.11
C VAL A 102 -3.90 6.28 -4.38
N PHE A 103 -5.09 5.93 -4.85
CA PHE A 103 -5.51 4.54 -5.02
C PHE A 103 -5.32 4.11 -6.47
N ASN A 104 -4.40 3.16 -6.66
CA ASN A 104 -4.00 2.59 -7.94
C ASN A 104 -3.30 1.23 -7.73
N ASP A 105 -2.83 0.61 -8.81
CA ASP A 105 -2.04 -0.63 -8.77
C ASP A 105 -0.81 -0.56 -7.84
N ARG A 106 -0.06 0.56 -7.82
CA ARG A 106 1.09 0.74 -6.92
C ARG A 106 0.68 0.74 -5.45
N SER A 107 -0.47 1.32 -5.10
CA SER A 107 -0.95 1.28 -3.71
C SER A 107 -1.19 -0.15 -3.23
N LEU A 108 -1.76 -1.01 -4.10
CA LEU A 108 -1.91 -2.43 -3.81
C LEU A 108 -0.55 -3.14 -3.74
N LYS A 109 0.35 -2.87 -4.70
CA LYS A 109 1.71 -3.43 -4.72
C LYS A 109 2.47 -3.13 -3.43
N HIS A 110 2.46 -1.87 -2.97
CA HIS A 110 3.15 -1.48 -1.74
C HIS A 110 2.56 -2.12 -0.49
N SER A 111 1.24 -2.36 -0.45
CA SER A 111 0.62 -3.13 0.63
C SER A 111 1.00 -4.59 0.61
N VAL A 112 1.18 -5.20 -0.56
CA VAL A 112 1.71 -6.56 -0.70
C VAL A 112 3.18 -6.61 -0.26
N GLU A 113 4.03 -5.69 -0.74
CA GLU A 113 5.44 -5.57 -0.35
C GLU A 113 5.61 -5.37 1.16
N GLY A 114 4.68 -4.65 1.78
CA GLY A 114 4.66 -4.39 3.22
C GLY A 114 3.98 -5.48 4.04
N THR A 115 3.58 -6.60 3.43
CA THR A 115 2.85 -7.71 4.06
C THR A 115 1.55 -7.31 4.78
N GLN A 116 0.89 -6.26 4.28
CA GLN A 116 -0.28 -5.66 4.92
C GLN A 116 -1.59 -6.30 4.45
N LEU A 117 -1.84 -7.55 4.83
CA LEU A 117 -3.03 -8.31 4.42
C LEU A 117 -4.36 -7.57 4.68
N GLN A 118 -4.47 -6.86 5.81
CA GLN A 118 -5.68 -6.11 6.14
C GLN A 118 -5.90 -4.92 5.20
N VAL A 119 -4.82 -4.26 4.76
CA VAL A 119 -4.91 -3.19 3.76
C VAL A 119 -5.26 -3.78 2.39
N VAL A 120 -4.63 -4.89 1.99
CA VAL A 120 -4.95 -5.60 0.73
C VAL A 120 -6.44 -5.93 0.66
N LYS A 121 -7.00 -6.58 1.70
CA LYS A 121 -8.43 -6.89 1.78
C LYS A 121 -9.31 -5.64 1.70
N TRP A 122 -8.94 -4.61 2.45
CA TRP A 122 -9.69 -3.35 2.46
C TRP A 122 -9.68 -2.66 1.07
N LEU A 123 -8.56 -2.70 0.34
CA LEU A 123 -8.46 -2.13 -1.01
C LEU A 123 -9.40 -2.85 -1.98
N TYR A 124 -9.47 -4.18 -1.95
CA TYR A 124 -10.40 -4.96 -2.78
C TYR A 124 -11.87 -4.65 -2.47
N GLU A 125 -12.21 -4.43 -1.19
CA GLU A 125 -13.59 -4.12 -0.77
C GLU A 125 -14.02 -2.70 -1.14
N ASN A 126 -13.09 -1.75 -1.25
CA ASN A 126 -13.43 -0.32 -1.28
C ASN A 126 -12.93 0.44 -2.52
N ARG A 127 -11.94 -0.08 -3.27
CA ARG A 127 -11.25 0.63 -4.36
C ARG A 127 -11.06 -0.27 -5.59
N SER A 128 -12.10 -0.38 -6.41
CA SER A 128 -12.09 -1.19 -7.65
C SER A 128 -11.02 -0.79 -8.67
N GLU A 129 -10.49 0.43 -8.58
CA GLU A 129 -9.40 0.91 -9.45
C GLU A 129 -8.01 0.36 -9.08
N CYS A 130 -7.85 -0.20 -7.87
CA CYS A 130 -6.64 -0.89 -7.43
C CYS A 130 -6.57 -2.28 -8.07
N ARG A 131 -6.28 -2.32 -9.38
CA ARG A 131 -6.20 -3.56 -10.15
C ARG A 131 -4.99 -4.39 -9.72
N CYS A 132 -5.20 -5.68 -9.46
CA CYS A 132 -4.14 -6.64 -9.27
C CYS A 132 -3.61 -7.09 -10.64
N THR A 133 -2.30 -7.02 -10.81
CA THR A 133 -1.60 -7.52 -12.00
C THR A 133 -0.82 -8.78 -11.63
N ILE A 134 -0.43 -9.57 -12.64
CA ILE A 134 0.44 -10.73 -12.42
C ILE A 134 1.75 -10.33 -11.72
N GLU A 135 2.33 -9.17 -12.05
CA GLU A 135 3.53 -8.63 -11.38
C GLU A 135 3.33 -8.45 -9.85
N ILE A 136 2.14 -8.03 -9.42
CA ILE A 136 1.82 -7.90 -7.99
C ILE A 136 1.71 -9.28 -7.34
N PHE A 137 1.14 -10.26 -8.04
CA PHE A 137 1.06 -11.63 -7.57
C PHE A 137 2.45 -12.27 -7.45
N GLU A 138 3.32 -12.12 -8.45
CA GLU A 138 4.72 -12.53 -8.39
C GLU A 138 5.47 -11.86 -7.23
N THR A 139 5.17 -10.59 -6.97
CA THR A 139 5.72 -9.87 -5.81
C THR A 139 5.26 -10.51 -4.50
N ALA A 140 3.99 -10.89 -4.37
CA ALA A 140 3.49 -11.60 -3.19
C ALA A 140 4.22 -12.93 -2.98
N ILE A 141 4.46 -13.67 -4.08
CA ILE A 141 5.24 -14.90 -4.05
C ILE A 141 6.63 -14.61 -3.52
N ARG A 142 7.42 -13.73 -4.14
CA ARG A 142 8.81 -13.44 -3.70
C ARG A 142 8.91 -12.96 -2.24
N ILE A 143 7.88 -12.30 -1.73
CA ILE A 143 7.83 -11.86 -0.33
C ILE A 143 7.58 -13.05 0.62
N GLY A 144 6.96 -14.13 0.15
CA GLY A 144 6.75 -15.36 0.92
C GLY A 144 5.55 -15.33 1.85
N HIS A 145 4.63 -14.36 1.70
CA HIS A 145 3.48 -14.23 2.61
C HIS A 145 2.28 -15.06 2.13
N MET A 146 2.20 -16.31 2.59
CA MET A 146 1.21 -17.31 2.13
C MET A 146 -0.23 -16.80 2.14
N GLU A 147 -0.68 -16.14 3.22
CA GLU A 147 -2.09 -15.69 3.32
C GLU A 147 -2.44 -14.59 2.31
N ILE A 148 -1.45 -13.79 1.87
CA ILE A 148 -1.66 -12.82 0.78
C ILE A 148 -1.76 -13.59 -0.54
N ILE A 149 -0.89 -14.57 -0.79
CA ILE A 149 -0.93 -15.39 -2.00
C ILE A 149 -2.26 -16.13 -2.11
N GLU A 150 -2.72 -16.76 -1.03
CA GLU A 150 -4.04 -17.41 -0.97
C GLU A 150 -5.17 -16.44 -1.27
N TYR A 151 -5.16 -15.27 -0.63
CA TYR A 151 -6.19 -14.26 -0.86
C TYR A 151 -6.19 -13.76 -2.30
N LEU A 152 -5.01 -13.54 -2.89
CA LEU A 152 -4.90 -13.11 -4.28
C LEU A 152 -5.38 -14.22 -5.24
N LEU A 153 -5.07 -15.49 -4.99
CA LEU A 153 -5.59 -16.62 -5.78
C LEU A 153 -7.10 -16.82 -5.63
N GLU A 154 -7.66 -16.54 -4.46
CA GLU A 154 -9.12 -16.55 -4.26
C GLU A 154 -9.81 -15.52 -5.16
N LYS A 155 -9.20 -14.34 -5.33
CA LYS A 155 -9.74 -13.25 -6.17
C LYS A 155 -9.37 -13.38 -7.65
N HIS A 156 -8.23 -14.01 -7.94
CA HIS A 156 -7.66 -14.18 -9.26
C HIS A 156 -7.17 -15.62 -9.49
N PRO A 157 -8.08 -16.61 -9.62
CA PRO A 157 -7.70 -18.00 -9.85
C PRO A 157 -6.88 -18.23 -11.13
N GLU A 158 -7.00 -17.32 -12.11
CA GLU A 158 -6.23 -17.34 -13.35
C GLU A 158 -4.72 -17.30 -13.12
N PHE A 159 -4.25 -16.60 -12.08
CA PHE A 159 -2.82 -16.44 -11.79
C PHE A 159 -2.12 -17.76 -11.46
N ALA A 160 -2.85 -18.77 -10.97
CA ALA A 160 -2.30 -20.11 -10.74
C ALA A 160 -1.76 -20.75 -12.03
N ASN A 161 -2.23 -20.33 -13.20
CA ASN A 161 -1.84 -20.91 -14.49
C ASN A 161 -0.90 -20.00 -15.30
N GLU A 162 -0.67 -18.76 -14.86
CA GLU A 162 0.17 -17.79 -15.59
C GLU A 162 1.66 -17.99 -15.30
N LEU A 163 2.00 -18.60 -14.17
CA LEU A 163 3.38 -18.90 -13.80
C LEU A 163 3.85 -20.19 -14.47
N THR A 164 4.70 -20.06 -15.49
CA THR A 164 5.11 -21.20 -16.33
C THR A 164 6.51 -21.73 -16.03
N VAL A 165 7.37 -20.94 -15.37
CA VAL A 165 8.76 -21.30 -15.08
C VAL A 165 8.97 -21.39 -13.56
N PRO A 166 9.18 -22.59 -13.00
CA PRO A 166 9.38 -22.78 -11.57
C PRO A 166 10.63 -22.08 -11.03
N ASP A 167 11.71 -21.99 -11.80
CA ASP A 167 13.01 -21.44 -11.35
C ASP A 167 12.87 -20.05 -10.72
N ASP A 168 12.13 -19.15 -11.37
CA ASP A 168 11.98 -17.76 -10.92
C ASP A 168 11.25 -17.63 -9.57
N TYR A 169 10.47 -18.64 -9.18
CA TYR A 169 9.63 -18.59 -7.99
C TYR A 169 10.03 -19.60 -6.91
N LEU A 170 10.52 -20.78 -7.27
CA LEU A 170 10.88 -21.85 -6.34
C LEU A 170 12.37 -21.81 -5.95
N GLN A 171 13.28 -21.39 -6.84
CA GLN A 171 14.72 -21.54 -6.62
C GLN A 171 15.20 -20.84 -5.35
N TYR A 172 14.65 -19.66 -5.04
CA TYR A 172 14.95 -18.94 -3.82
C TYR A 172 14.56 -19.76 -2.57
N TYR A 173 13.37 -20.37 -2.55
CA TYR A 173 12.90 -21.17 -1.41
C TYR A 173 13.70 -22.47 -1.26
N TYR A 174 14.04 -23.14 -2.38
CA TYR A 174 14.95 -24.28 -2.38
C TYR A 174 16.33 -23.93 -1.81
N SER A 175 16.87 -22.76 -2.16
CA SER A 175 18.19 -22.32 -1.69
C SER A 175 18.21 -21.96 -0.20
N ASN A 176 17.05 -21.72 0.41
CA ASN A 176 16.91 -21.41 1.83
C ASN A 176 16.27 -22.54 2.64
N ASP A 177 16.05 -23.72 2.04
CA ASP A 177 15.35 -24.86 2.64
C ASP A 177 13.97 -24.49 3.23
N ASP A 178 13.24 -23.60 2.56
CA ASP A 178 11.88 -23.20 2.93
C ASP A 178 10.85 -24.21 2.41
N ASP A 179 10.87 -25.39 3.01
CA ASP A 179 10.05 -26.55 2.63
C ASP A 179 8.55 -26.24 2.66
N GLU A 180 8.10 -25.42 3.62
CA GLU A 180 6.70 -25.04 3.77
C GLU A 180 6.22 -24.22 2.57
N MET A 181 7.00 -23.21 2.16
CA MET A 181 6.67 -22.39 1.00
C MET A 181 6.79 -23.17 -0.32
N ILE A 182 7.75 -24.09 -0.43
CA ILE A 182 7.86 -24.99 -1.59
C ILE A 182 6.61 -25.86 -1.72
N GLU A 183 6.21 -26.54 -0.65
CA GLU A 183 5.00 -27.37 -0.65
C GLU A 183 3.76 -26.54 -0.98
N PHE A 184 3.64 -25.36 -0.37
CA PHE A 184 2.55 -24.43 -0.61
C PHE A 184 2.48 -24.00 -2.08
N LEU A 185 3.59 -23.57 -2.69
CA LEU A 185 3.61 -23.14 -4.09
C LEU A 185 3.35 -24.29 -5.06
N LEU A 186 3.88 -25.49 -4.78
CA LEU A 186 3.58 -26.67 -5.59
C LEU A 186 2.08 -27.05 -5.52
N ASP A 187 1.42 -26.87 -4.37
CA ASP A 187 -0.02 -27.11 -4.23
C ASP A 187 -0.88 -26.04 -4.94
N LYS A 188 -0.49 -24.76 -4.83
CA LYS A 188 -1.31 -23.63 -5.29
C LYS A 188 -1.08 -23.22 -6.74
N ILE A 189 0.09 -23.49 -7.31
CA ILE A 189 0.47 -23.05 -8.65
C ILE A 189 0.51 -24.25 -9.60
N ASN A 190 -0.15 -24.10 -10.76
CA ASN A 190 -0.27 -25.13 -11.76
C ASN A 190 0.90 -25.13 -12.74
N PHE A 191 2.11 -25.35 -12.24
CA PHE A 191 3.29 -25.48 -13.11
C PHE A 191 3.10 -26.63 -14.12
N PRO A 192 3.47 -26.45 -15.40
CA PRO A 192 3.41 -27.54 -16.38
C PRO A 192 4.24 -28.75 -15.96
N LEU A 193 3.71 -29.97 -16.12
CA LEU A 193 4.34 -31.21 -15.61
C LEU A 193 5.68 -31.52 -16.31
N ASP A 194 5.76 -31.24 -17.60
CA ASP A 194 6.99 -31.33 -18.40
C ASP A 194 8.07 -30.38 -17.87
N VAL A 195 7.70 -29.15 -17.53
CA VAL A 195 8.62 -28.17 -16.94
C VAL A 195 9.07 -28.58 -15.53
N LEU A 196 8.16 -29.10 -14.69
CA LEU A 196 8.54 -29.63 -13.36
C LEU A 196 9.55 -30.78 -13.46
N LYS A 197 9.44 -31.65 -14.46
CA LYS A 197 10.41 -32.74 -14.70
C LYS A 197 11.77 -32.23 -15.14
N GLU A 198 11.82 -31.13 -15.90
CA GLU A 198 13.08 -30.47 -16.22
C GLU A 198 13.69 -29.83 -14.97
N TYR A 199 12.87 -29.15 -14.16
CA TYR A 199 13.30 -28.54 -12.91
C TYR A 199 13.81 -29.56 -11.89
N GLN A 200 13.18 -30.74 -11.79
CA GLN A 200 13.63 -31.84 -10.95
C GLN A 200 15.07 -32.26 -11.27
N LYS A 201 15.45 -32.32 -12.56
CA LYS A 201 16.83 -32.64 -12.97
C LYS A 201 17.81 -31.54 -12.52
N PHE A 202 17.38 -30.28 -12.62
CA PHE A 202 18.17 -29.14 -12.16
C PHE A 202 18.39 -29.19 -10.64
N ILE A 203 17.34 -29.36 -9.85
CA ILE A 203 17.44 -29.45 -8.38
C ILE A 203 18.38 -30.61 -7.96
N ASN A 204 18.21 -31.79 -8.55
CA ASN A 204 19.04 -32.96 -8.26
C ASN A 204 20.53 -32.77 -8.60
N SER A 205 20.85 -31.88 -9.53
CA SER A 205 22.23 -31.57 -9.94
C SER A 205 22.91 -30.51 -9.08
N ASN A 206 22.14 -29.72 -8.32
CA ASN A 206 22.65 -28.58 -7.54
C ASN A 206 22.82 -28.86 -6.03
N GLY A 207 22.49 -30.08 -5.57
CA GLY A 207 22.77 -30.49 -4.19
C GLY A 207 21.90 -29.84 -3.12
N TYR A 208 20.66 -29.49 -3.45
CA TYR A 208 19.64 -29.05 -2.48
C TYR A 208 19.31 -30.16 -1.46
N SER A 209 18.65 -29.81 -0.35
CA SER A 209 18.37 -30.76 0.72
C SER A 209 17.48 -31.91 0.27
N ASN A 210 17.64 -33.07 0.92
CA ASN A 210 16.85 -34.28 0.64
C ASN A 210 15.35 -34.11 0.93
N VAL A 211 14.97 -33.13 1.75
CA VAL A 211 13.56 -32.89 2.08
C VAL A 211 12.91 -32.12 0.95
N SER A 212 13.50 -30.99 0.54
CA SER A 212 12.97 -30.16 -0.54
C SER A 212 12.92 -30.90 -1.88
N THR A 213 13.93 -31.72 -2.19
CA THR A 213 13.93 -32.56 -3.41
C THR A 213 12.77 -33.55 -3.39
N LYS A 214 12.54 -34.20 -2.24
CA LYS A 214 11.47 -35.17 -2.07
C LYS A 214 10.08 -34.56 -2.23
N LEU A 215 9.88 -33.30 -1.81
CA LEU A 215 8.61 -32.59 -2.02
C LEU A 215 8.24 -32.52 -3.51
N LEU A 216 9.20 -32.17 -4.37
CA LEU A 216 8.98 -32.12 -5.81
C LEU A 216 8.76 -33.51 -6.41
N ASP A 217 9.53 -34.51 -5.98
CA ASP A 217 9.38 -35.89 -6.43
C ASP A 217 7.98 -36.44 -6.11
N ASP A 218 7.53 -36.24 -4.87
CA ASP A 218 6.20 -36.67 -4.41
C ASP A 218 5.08 -35.93 -5.15
N HIS A 219 5.25 -34.61 -5.39
CA HIS A 219 4.30 -33.81 -6.16
C HIS A 219 4.19 -34.27 -7.62
N ILE A 220 5.31 -34.49 -8.32
CA ILE A 220 5.33 -34.98 -9.71
C ILE A 220 4.64 -36.34 -9.78
N ARG A 221 5.01 -37.27 -8.90
CA ARG A 221 4.44 -38.63 -8.86
C ARG A 221 2.91 -38.60 -8.66
N LYS A 222 2.42 -37.80 -7.71
CA LYS A 222 0.98 -37.64 -7.44
C LYS A 222 0.22 -37.15 -8.68
N ARG A 223 0.82 -36.23 -9.45
CA ARG A 223 0.20 -35.70 -10.67
C ARG A 223 0.20 -36.70 -11.82
N GLU A 224 1.26 -37.51 -11.96
CA GLU A 224 1.29 -38.59 -12.95
C GLU A 224 0.23 -39.66 -12.69
N GLU A 225 -0.02 -39.99 -11.41
CA GLU A 225 -1.05 -40.96 -11.02
C GLU A 225 -2.50 -40.45 -11.23
N SER A 226 -2.67 -39.14 -11.46
CA SER A 226 -3.98 -38.50 -11.62
C SER A 226 -4.40 -38.29 -13.09
N ILE A 227 -3.59 -38.71 -14.06
CA ILE A 227 -3.81 -38.61 -15.52
C ILE A 227 -4.30 -39.96 -16.07
#